data_AF-A0ABD2M0D9-F1
#
_entry.id   AF-A0ABD2M0D9-F1
#
_cell.length_a   1.000
_cell.length_b   1.000
_cell.length_c   1.000
_cell.angle_alpha   90.00
_cell.angle_beta   90.00
_cell.angle_gamma   90.00
#
_symmetry.space_group_name_H-M   'P 1'
#
loop_
_entity.id
_entity.type
_entity.pdbx_description
1 polymer ?
#
loop_
_entity_poly.entity_id
_entity_poly.type
_entity_poly.pdbx_seq_one_letter_code
_entity_poly.pdbx_strand_id
1 'polypeptide(L)'
;MPKGWDEAHLKRLFGEKCVHCTNPDARPPDNRIRRAILVCFVGGVTHAEIAYLRRFAQDFDFRLIVLTTHIINREQFLQSFTNFLY
;
A
#
# COMPACT_ATOMS: atom_id res chain seq x y z
N MET A 1 -9.81 -18.01 -14.17
CA MET A 1 -10.09 -16.60 -13.83
C MET A 1 -8.76 -15.88 -13.72
N PRO A 2 -8.54 -14.74 -14.40
CA PRO A 2 -7.29 -14.01 -14.26
C PRO A 2 -7.19 -13.55 -12.79
N LYS A 3 -6.12 -13.96 -12.12
CA LYS A 3 -5.83 -13.52 -10.75
C LYS A 3 -5.44 -12.05 -10.86
N GLY A 4 -6.36 -11.13 -10.60
CA GLY A 4 -6.13 -9.67 -10.71
C GLY A 4 -5.04 -9.11 -9.78
N TRP A 5 -4.37 -9.98 -9.02
CA TRP A 5 -3.31 -9.71 -8.05
C TRP A 5 -2.03 -10.49 -8.38
N ASP A 6 -1.84 -10.87 -9.64
CA ASP A 6 -0.58 -11.43 -10.10
C ASP A 6 0.49 -10.34 -10.14
N GLU A 7 1.44 -10.41 -9.19
CA GLU A 7 2.53 -9.45 -9.05
C GLU A 7 3.35 -9.31 -10.33
N ALA A 8 3.60 -10.41 -11.05
CA ALA A 8 4.35 -10.38 -12.31
C ALA A 8 3.60 -9.59 -13.39
N HIS A 9 2.28 -9.77 -13.45
CA HIS A 9 1.41 -9.03 -14.37
C HIS A 9 1.37 -7.54 -14.02
N LEU A 10 1.21 -7.21 -12.73
CA LEU A 10 1.15 -5.83 -12.25
C LEU A 10 2.50 -5.11 -12.44
N LYS A 11 3.62 -5.76 -12.13
CA LYS A 11 4.97 -5.21 -12.38
C LYS A 11 5.21 -4.94 -13.85
N ARG A 12 4.70 -5.80 -14.75
CA ARG A 12 4.78 -5.57 -16.19
C ARG A 12 3.99 -4.36 -16.66
N LEU A 13 2.83 -4.07 -16.06
CA LEU A 13 1.98 -2.95 -16.43
C LEU A 13 2.42 -1.60 -15.84
N PHE A 14 2.79 -1.59 -14.55
CA PHE A 14 3.04 -0.37 -13.79
C PHE A 14 4.53 -0.11 -13.49
N GLY A 15 5.40 -1.06 -13.81
CA GLY A 15 6.83 -1.03 -13.53
C GLY A 15 7.19 -1.67 -12.19
N GLU A 16 8.35 -2.35 -12.13
CA GLU A 16 8.79 -3.13 -10.97
C GLU A 16 8.92 -2.31 -9.68
N LYS A 17 9.29 -1.04 -9.79
CA LYS A 17 9.46 -0.14 -8.63
C LYS A 17 8.14 0.32 -8.02
N CYS A 18 7.04 0.19 -8.74
CA CYS A 18 5.73 0.74 -8.38
C CYS A 18 4.80 -0.29 -7.74
N VAL A 19 5.16 -1.58 -7.79
CA VAL A 19 4.30 -2.68 -7.35
C VAL A 19 5.01 -3.48 -6.28
N HIS A 20 4.47 -3.43 -5.07
CA HIS A 20 4.97 -4.20 -3.93
C HIS A 20 3.82 -5.03 -3.33
N CYS A 21 3.86 -6.34 -3.56
CA CYS A 21 2.89 -7.28 -3.01
C CYS A 21 3.46 -7.91 -1.73
N THR A 22 2.94 -7.52 -0.56
CA THR A 22 3.44 -8.02 0.75
C THR A 22 2.84 -9.36 1.18
N ASN A 23 1.93 -9.94 0.41
CA ASN A 23 1.32 -11.23 0.75
C ASN A 23 0.81 -11.96 -0.50
N PRO A 24 1.62 -12.84 -1.12
CA PRO A 24 1.23 -13.58 -2.32
C PRO A 24 0.12 -14.61 -2.05
N ASP A 25 0.03 -15.10 -0.81
CA ASP A 25 -1.03 -16.01 -0.35
C ASP A 25 -2.29 -15.27 0.13
N ALA A 26 -2.33 -13.94 -0.01
CA ALA A 26 -3.53 -13.17 0.27
C ALA A 26 -4.66 -13.75 -0.57
N ARG A 27 -5.67 -14.28 0.12
CA ARG A 27 -6.87 -14.80 -0.53
C ARG A 27 -7.42 -13.69 -1.43
N PRO A 28 -7.58 -13.93 -2.74
CA PRO A 28 -8.08 -12.90 -3.64
C PRO A 28 -9.43 -12.44 -3.10
N PRO A 29 -9.59 -11.14 -2.79
CA PRO A 29 -10.80 -10.66 -2.14
C PRO A 29 -11.98 -10.92 -3.08
N ASP A 30 -13.02 -11.57 -2.58
CA ASP A 30 -14.21 -11.89 -3.36
C ASP A 30 -14.76 -10.62 -4.03
N ASN A 31 -15.00 -10.69 -5.34
CA ASN A 31 -15.32 -9.55 -6.20
C ASN A 31 -16.81 -9.14 -6.11
N ARG A 32 -17.59 -9.82 -5.26
CA ARG A 32 -19.05 -9.72 -5.17
C ARG A 32 -19.56 -8.58 -4.28
N ILE A 33 -18.99 -7.38 -4.41
CA ILE A 33 -19.40 -6.14 -3.71
C ILE A 33 -18.69 -5.95 -2.37
N ARG A 34 -17.52 -5.31 -2.41
CA ARG A 34 -16.96 -4.63 -1.23
C ARG A 34 -16.64 -3.20 -1.59
N ARG A 35 -17.11 -2.28 -0.76
CA ARG A 35 -16.84 -0.84 -0.85
C ARG A 35 -15.32 -0.66 -0.89
N ALA A 36 -14.82 0.07 -1.89
CA ALA A 36 -13.41 0.41 -1.99
C ALA A 36 -13.19 1.82 -1.46
N ILE A 37 -12.23 1.97 -0.56
CA ILE A 37 -11.82 3.23 0.03
C ILE A 37 -10.41 3.54 -0.48
N LEU A 38 -10.27 4.66 -1.18
CA LEU A 38 -8.97 5.20 -1.56
C LEU A 38 -8.50 6.15 -0.46
N VAL A 39 -7.31 5.89 0.08
CA VAL A 39 -6.66 6.74 1.08
C VAL A 39 -5.41 7.34 0.46
N CYS A 40 -5.37 8.67 0.35
CA CYS A 40 -4.24 9.42 -0.20
C CYS A 40 -3.45 10.09 0.93
N PHE A 41 -2.20 9.67 1.12
CA PHE A 41 -1.25 10.29 2.04
C PHE A 41 -0.35 11.27 1.30
N VAL A 42 -0.53 12.56 1.58
CA VAL A 42 0.33 13.63 1.08
C VAL A 42 1.48 13.83 2.06
N GLY A 43 2.73 13.70 1.59
CA GLY A 43 3.92 13.81 2.44
C GLY A 43 4.50 12.48 2.90
N GLY A 44 3.97 11.37 2.40
CA GLY A 44 4.47 10.02 2.63
C GLY A 44 3.66 9.22 3.65
N VAL A 45 3.91 7.91 3.71
CA VAL A 45 3.23 7.01 4.65
C VAL A 45 4.25 6.08 5.30
N THR A 46 4.09 5.81 6.58
CA THR A 46 4.94 4.89 7.34
C THR A 46 4.45 3.45 7.21
N HIS A 47 5.36 2.49 7.42
CA HIS A 47 4.99 1.07 7.49
C HIS A 47 4.00 0.77 8.62
N ALA A 48 4.02 1.52 9.72
CA ALA A 48 3.09 1.36 10.83
C ALA A 48 1.66 1.75 10.43
N GLU A 49 1.50 2.86 9.71
CA GLU A 49 0.19 3.28 9.17
C GLU A 49 -0.35 2.28 8.16
N ILE A 50 0.49 1.77 7.26
CA ILE A 50 0.10 0.71 6.31
C ILE A 50 -0.35 -0.55 7.05
N ALA A 51 0.38 -0.97 8.09
CA ALA A 51 0.04 -2.15 8.87
C ALA A 51 -1.31 -1.99 9.59
N TYR A 52 -1.57 -0.81 10.16
CA TYR A 52 -2.85 -0.49 10.78
C TYR A 52 -3.99 -0.52 9.76
N LEU A 53 -3.84 0.15 8.62
CA LEU A 53 -4.84 0.18 7.56
C LEU A 53 -5.15 -1.21 7.01
N ARG A 54 -4.13 -2.06 6.90
CA ARG A 54 -4.30 -3.47 6.51
C ARG A 54 -5.16 -4.21 7.52
N ARG A 55 -4.93 -4.02 8.83
CA ARG A 55 -5.75 -4.64 9.87
C ARG A 55 -7.17 -4.09 9.86
N PHE A 56 -7.33 -2.77 9.73
CA PHE A 56 -8.62 -2.11 9.63
C PHE A 56 -9.45 -2.60 8.44
N ALA A 57 -8.83 -2.77 7.26
CA ALA A 57 -9.50 -3.32 6.08
C ALA A 57 -9.95 -4.79 6.28
N GLN A 58 -9.18 -5.57 7.05
CA GLN A 58 -9.54 -6.95 7.39
C GLN A 58 -10.72 -7.01 8.36
N ASP A 59 -10.72 -6.18 9.41
CA ASP A 59 -11.75 -6.21 10.46
C ASP A 59 -13.12 -5.74 9.95
N PHE A 60 -13.14 -4.78 9.02
CA PHE A 60 -14.38 -4.20 8.46
C PHE A 60 -14.71 -4.69 7.05
N ASP A 61 -13.97 -5.67 6.56
CA ASP A 61 -14.33 -6.44 5.37
C ASP A 61 -14.42 -5.59 4.07
N PHE A 62 -13.64 -4.52 3.94
CA PHE A 62 -13.68 -3.62 2.78
C PHE A 62 -12.31 -3.51 2.08
N ARG A 63 -12.26 -2.92 0.88
CA ARG A 63 -11.01 -2.77 0.11
C ARG A 63 -10.36 -1.42 0.40
N LEU A 64 -9.08 -1.41 0.74
CA LEU A 64 -8.33 -0.18 0.96
C LEU A 64 -7.23 -0.07 -0.10
N ILE A 65 -7.24 1.03 -0.84
CA ILE A 65 -6.19 1.40 -1.80
C ILE A 65 -5.41 2.55 -1.17
N VAL A 66 -4.12 2.34 -0.90
CA VAL A 66 -3.25 3.39 -0.37
C VAL A 66 -2.49 4.03 -1.52
N LEU A 67 -2.63 5.34 -1.66
CA LEU A 67 -1.83 6.17 -2.56
C LEU A 67 -0.98 7.12 -1.71
N THR A 68 0.31 7.23 -2.02
CA THR A 68 1.25 8.04 -1.23
C THR A 68 2.35 8.60 -2.12
N THR A 69 2.95 9.72 -1.72
CA THR A 69 4.07 10.31 -2.47
C THR A 69 5.37 9.53 -2.28
N HIS A 70 5.61 8.95 -1.10
CA HIS A 70 6.76 8.09 -0.80
C HIS A 70 6.49 7.25 0.46
N ILE A 71 7.15 6.10 0.59
CA ILE A 71 7.09 5.31 1.82
C ILE A 71 8.17 5.83 2.76
N ILE A 72 7.77 6.32 3.92
CA ILE A 72 8.68 6.86 4.93
C ILE A 72 9.34 5.69 5.64
N ASN A 73 10.61 5.46 5.32
CA ASN A 73 11.47 4.54 6.07
C ASN A 73 12.18 5.28 7.20
N ARG A 74 12.60 4.57 8.26
CA ARG A 74 13.24 5.18 9.45
C ARG A 74 14.43 6.07 9.09
N GLU A 75 15.23 5.65 8.13
CA GLU A 75 16.41 6.39 7.66
C GLU A 75 16.03 7.65 6.87
N GLN A 76 15.03 7.55 5.99
CA GLN A 76 14.53 8.70 5.21
C GLN A 76 13.83 9.73 6.10
N PHE A 77 13.07 9.29 7.11
CA PHE A 77 12.46 10.18 8.09
C PHE A 77 13.52 11.00 8.84
N LEU A 78 14.56 10.35 9.36
CA LEU A 78 15.63 11.03 10.09
C LEU A 78 16.36 12.04 9.20
N GLN A 79 16.66 11.68 7.94
CA GLN A 79 17.31 12.57 6.98
C GLN A 79 16.45 13.79 6.62
N SER A 80 15.15 13.59 6.38
CA SER A 80 14.20 14.68 6.14
C SER A 80 14.07 15.61 7.35
N PHE A 81 14.10 15.06 8.58
CA PHE A 81 14.02 15.85 9.80
C PHE A 81 15.29 16.66 10.05
N THR A 82 16.47 16.07 9.82
CA THR A 82 17.75 16.81 9.95
C THR A 82 17.92 17.89 8.91
N ASN A 83 17.46 17.67 7.67
CA ASN A 83 17.48 18.70 6.61
C ASN A 83 16.47 19.83 6.84
N PHE A 84 15.50 19.66 7.74
CA PHE A 84 14.58 20.72 8.12
C PHE A 84 15.13 21.58 9.28
N LEU A 85 16.14 21.07 10.01
CA LEU A 85 16.76 21.72 11.15
C LEU A 85 18.04 22.50 10.81
N TYR A 86 18.50 22.45 9.55
CA TYR A 86 19.62 23.21 8.99
C TYR A 86 19.17 23.97 7.75
#